data_AF-A0A7V0S5N9-F1
#
_entry.id   AF-A0A7V0S5N9-F1
#
_cell.length_a   1.000
_cell.length_b   1.000
_cell.length_c   1.000
_cell.angle_alpha   90.00
_cell.angle_beta   90.00
_cell.angle_gamma   90.00
#
_symmetry.space_group_name_H-M   'P 1'
#
loop_
_entity.id
_entity.type
_entity.pdbx_description
1 polymer ?
#
loop_
_entity_poly.entity_id
_entity_poly.type
_entity_poly.pdbx_seq_one_letter_code
_entity_poly.pdbx_strand_id
1 'polypeptide(L)'
;MNIKKGKLIFWIAAAVILQSTVFAWDKVNHANITRAAFEQLTRKEQRMFGSAADSMIEHYSLNPDYHRAAVRQKNQARIDFYEPYVALPLLQNIKQWHKNDDDNSEVCFYITTKLMHHAVLNLQKGEPLEAAKYLGSLAHFIEDNACPVHVLPDKTIAQLLISPDYPQPMDIHRAVDRAVFTVNISGYEPQLLGKNLVETSEAIFFRFKDNRINARAQIVPLVQSMFTKDEAGVTKYGAVAAEPAARLFADILHTVCTLTEEGR
;
A
#
# COMPACT_ATOMS: atom_id res chain seq x y z
N MET A 1 56.71 -42.75 -0.69
CA MET A 1 56.69 -42.02 -1.98
C MET A 1 55.37 -42.31 -2.66
N ASN A 2 54.50 -41.39 -3.07
CA ASN A 2 54.50 -39.93 -3.06
C ASN A 2 53.01 -39.52 -3.15
N ILE A 3 52.46 -38.92 -2.10
CA ILE A 3 51.06 -38.46 -2.03
C ILE A 3 50.99 -37.12 -2.76
N LYS A 4 50.40 -37.07 -3.95
CA LYS A 4 50.13 -35.80 -4.64
C LYS A 4 48.84 -35.17 -4.10
N LYS A 5 49.04 -34.11 -3.33
CA LYS A 5 48.06 -33.13 -2.88
C LYS A 5 47.40 -32.45 -4.10
N GLY A 6 46.11 -32.69 -4.32
CA GLY A 6 45.27 -31.92 -5.24
C GLY A 6 44.08 -31.35 -4.47
N LYS A 7 44.06 -30.04 -4.30
CA LYS A 7 43.08 -29.28 -3.52
C LYS A 7 41.67 -29.44 -4.12
N LEU A 8 40.78 -30.19 -3.46
CA LEU A 8 39.35 -30.14 -3.73
C LEU A 8 38.77 -28.94 -2.98
N ILE A 9 38.75 -27.80 -3.67
CA ILE A 9 38.12 -26.57 -3.16
C ILE A 9 36.61 -26.78 -3.21
N PHE A 10 36.01 -26.84 -2.02
CA PHE A 10 34.58 -26.71 -1.77
C PHE A 10 34.07 -25.40 -2.39
N TRP A 11 33.33 -25.48 -3.49
CA TRP A 11 32.39 -24.43 -3.86
C TRP A 11 31.02 -24.79 -3.31
N ILE A 12 30.77 -24.42 -2.06
CA ILE A 12 29.40 -24.19 -1.60
C ILE A 12 28.99 -22.89 -2.28
N ALA A 13 28.40 -22.99 -3.47
CA ALA A 13 27.58 -21.92 -4.00
C ALA A 13 26.35 -21.84 -3.07
N ALA A 14 26.48 -21.07 -2.00
CA ALA A 14 25.34 -20.56 -1.27
C ALA A 14 24.59 -19.66 -2.24
N ALA A 15 23.69 -20.25 -3.01
CA ALA A 15 22.60 -19.52 -3.63
C ALA A 15 21.78 -18.95 -2.46
N VAL A 16 22.16 -17.74 -2.04
CA VAL A 16 21.29 -16.88 -1.23
C VAL A 16 20.10 -16.60 -2.15
N ILE A 17 19.09 -17.47 -2.08
CA ILE A 17 17.75 -17.16 -2.52
C ILE A 17 17.27 -16.09 -1.55
N LEU A 18 17.61 -14.84 -1.83
CA LEU A 18 16.86 -13.70 -1.34
C LEU A 18 15.45 -13.90 -1.90
N GLN A 19 14.59 -14.57 -1.13
CA GLN A 19 13.16 -14.49 -1.31
C GLN A 19 12.78 -13.04 -1.05
N SER A 20 12.90 -12.21 -2.09
CA SER A 20 12.40 -10.86 -2.09
C SER A 20 10.91 -10.95 -1.84
N THR A 21 10.49 -10.49 -0.66
CA THR A 21 9.10 -10.29 -0.31
C THR A 21 8.51 -9.33 -1.34
N VAL A 22 7.59 -9.86 -2.15
CA VAL A 22 6.82 -9.07 -3.11
C VAL A 22 5.93 -8.13 -2.30
N PHE A 23 6.22 -6.83 -2.43
CA PHE A 23 5.51 -5.70 -1.85
C PHE A 23 4.85 -4.97 -3.01
N ALA A 24 3.59 -4.64 -2.82
CA ALA A 24 2.76 -3.99 -3.80
C ALA A 24 3.00 -2.49 -3.75
N TRP A 25 3.50 -1.89 -4.83
CA TRP A 25 4.26 -0.64 -4.71
C TRP A 25 5.42 -0.76 -3.69
N ASP A 26 6.65 -0.58 -4.16
CA ASP A 26 7.79 -0.64 -3.25
C ASP A 26 7.71 0.47 -2.19
N LYS A 27 8.45 0.31 -1.09
CA LYS A 27 8.50 1.22 0.07
C LYS A 27 8.46 2.71 -0.30
N VAL A 28 9.16 3.08 -1.37
CA VAL A 28 9.26 4.47 -1.83
C VAL A 28 7.91 5.05 -2.25
N ASN A 29 7.09 4.28 -2.96
CA ASN A 29 5.82 4.77 -3.49
C ASN A 29 4.76 4.89 -2.40
N HIS A 30 4.65 3.91 -1.49
CA HIS A 30 3.83 4.04 -0.29
C HIS A 30 4.19 5.32 0.48
N ALA A 31 5.48 5.54 0.75
CA ALA A 31 5.91 6.75 1.43
C ALA A 31 5.59 8.03 0.65
N ASN A 32 5.72 8.04 -0.68
CA ASN A 32 5.41 9.21 -1.50
C ASN A 32 3.92 9.57 -1.46
N ILE A 33 3.04 8.57 -1.47
CA ILE A 33 1.58 8.77 -1.41
C ILE A 33 1.16 9.22 -0.01
N THR A 34 1.61 8.50 1.02
CA THR A 34 1.33 8.83 2.42
C THR A 34 1.83 10.25 2.75
N ARG A 35 3.01 10.63 2.26
CA ARG A 35 3.57 11.99 2.45
C ARG A 35 2.73 13.05 1.75
N ALA A 36 2.40 12.84 0.47
CA ALA A 36 1.61 13.79 -0.30
C ALA A 36 0.26 14.08 0.36
N ALA A 37 -0.38 13.05 0.94
CA ALA A 37 -1.60 13.16 1.72
C ALA A 37 -1.41 13.98 3.02
N PHE A 38 -0.40 13.63 3.82
CA PHE A 38 -0.13 14.28 5.09
C PHE A 38 0.20 15.77 4.94
N GLU A 39 0.92 16.15 3.88
CA GLU A 39 1.30 17.53 3.60
C GLU A 39 0.10 18.45 3.32
N GLN A 40 -1.07 17.91 2.95
CA GLN A 40 -2.29 18.71 2.75
C GLN A 40 -3.03 19.04 4.04
N LEU A 41 -2.67 18.40 5.16
CA LEU A 41 -3.28 18.70 6.45
C LEU A 41 -2.93 20.11 6.93
N THR A 42 -3.83 20.71 7.71
CA THR A 42 -3.55 21.97 8.38
C THR A 42 -2.42 21.81 9.41
N ARG A 43 -1.76 22.92 9.78
CA ARG A 43 -0.73 22.91 10.84
C ARG A 43 -1.23 22.41 12.20
N LYS A 44 -2.54 22.48 12.44
CA LYS A 44 -3.14 21.98 13.69
C LYS A 44 -3.16 20.46 13.68
N GLU A 45 -3.64 19.88 12.58
CA GLU A 45 -3.74 18.44 12.38
C GLU A 45 -2.37 17.77 12.28
N GLN A 46 -1.42 18.36 11.54
CA GLN A 46 -0.05 17.85 11.49
C GLN A 46 0.59 17.76 12.90
N ARG A 47 0.28 18.74 13.78
CA ARG A 47 0.74 18.75 15.17
C ARG A 47 0.13 17.66 16.04
N MET A 48 -1.03 17.12 15.67
CA MET A 48 -1.62 15.99 16.40
C MET A 48 -0.77 14.73 16.28
N PHE A 49 -0.07 14.56 15.15
CA PHE A 49 0.82 13.42 14.92
C PHE A 49 2.24 13.68 15.41
N GLY A 50 2.73 14.93 15.32
CA GLY A 50 4.09 15.27 15.74
C GLY A 50 5.13 14.38 15.04
N SER A 51 6.09 13.84 15.81
CA SER A 51 7.12 12.95 15.26
C SER A 51 6.60 11.58 14.80
N ALA A 52 5.36 11.21 15.12
CA ALA A 52 4.77 9.96 14.63
C ALA A 52 4.50 10.00 13.12
N ALA A 53 4.38 11.20 12.52
CA ALA A 53 4.14 11.37 11.09
C ALA A 53 5.24 10.71 10.24
N ASP A 54 6.51 10.88 10.60
CA ASP A 54 7.63 10.30 9.85
C ASP A 54 7.57 8.76 9.86
N SER A 55 7.23 8.17 11.01
CA SER A 55 7.07 6.71 11.12
C SER A 55 5.85 6.19 10.34
N MET A 56 4.76 6.96 10.32
CA MET A 56 3.59 6.66 9.50
C MET A 56 3.96 6.60 8.01
N ILE A 57 4.65 7.64 7.54
CA ILE A 57 5.06 7.82 6.14
C ILE A 57 6.06 6.76 5.71
N GLU A 58 7.10 6.51 6.51
CA GLU A 58 8.24 5.69 6.06
C GLU A 58 8.13 4.21 6.41
N HIS A 59 7.29 3.83 7.37
CA HIS A 59 7.32 2.50 7.96
C HIS A 59 5.95 1.84 8.12
N TYR A 60 4.97 2.56 8.66
CA TYR A 60 3.71 1.92 9.06
C TYR A 60 2.78 1.62 7.90
N SER A 61 2.93 2.29 6.76
CA SER A 61 2.35 1.89 5.47
C SER A 61 2.88 0.55 4.95
N LEU A 62 3.88 -0.07 5.59
CA LEU A 62 4.36 -1.41 5.23
C LEU A 62 3.99 -2.47 6.27
N ASN A 63 3.22 -2.13 7.30
CA ASN A 63 2.83 -3.10 8.33
C ASN A 63 2.13 -4.35 7.76
N PRO A 64 1.16 -4.26 6.82
CA PRO A 64 0.55 -5.45 6.21
C PRO A 64 1.55 -6.35 5.48
N ASP A 65 2.48 -5.73 4.78
CA ASP A 65 3.52 -6.41 4.03
C ASP A 65 4.58 -7.06 4.92
N TYR A 66 4.97 -6.40 6.01
CA TYR A 66 5.84 -6.97 7.04
C TYR A 66 5.18 -8.10 7.81
N HIS A 67 3.87 -8.01 8.06
CA HIS A 67 3.10 -9.12 8.62
C HIS A 67 3.15 -10.34 7.68
N ARG A 68 2.82 -10.14 6.40
CA ARG A 68 2.84 -11.22 5.40
C ARG A 68 4.22 -11.87 5.30
N ALA A 69 5.28 -11.07 5.34
CA ALA A 69 6.65 -11.56 5.41
C ALA A 69 6.92 -12.39 6.68
N ALA A 70 6.47 -11.93 7.85
CA ALA A 70 6.60 -12.65 9.11
C ALA A 70 5.88 -14.01 9.09
N VAL A 71 4.68 -14.07 8.52
CA VAL A 71 3.92 -15.33 8.31
C VAL A 71 4.72 -16.31 7.45
N ARG A 72 5.24 -15.85 6.30
CA ARG A 72 6.07 -16.70 5.41
C ARG A 72 7.32 -17.21 6.12
N GLN A 73 7.93 -16.39 6.97
CA GLN A 73 9.11 -16.72 7.76
C GLN A 73 8.78 -17.54 9.02
N LYS A 74 7.50 -17.75 9.35
CA LYS A 74 7.04 -18.37 10.60
C LYS A 74 7.60 -17.69 11.85
N ASN A 75 7.75 -16.36 11.82
CA ASN A 75 8.27 -15.57 12.93
C ASN A 75 7.12 -15.09 13.83
N GLN A 76 6.79 -15.86 14.86
CA GLN A 76 5.63 -15.60 15.71
C GLN A 76 5.67 -14.23 16.41
N ALA A 77 6.83 -13.83 16.94
CA ALA A 77 6.96 -12.54 17.61
C ALA A 77 6.65 -11.35 16.69
N ARG A 78 7.02 -11.44 15.40
CA ARG A 78 6.67 -10.42 14.41
C ARG A 78 5.22 -10.50 13.99
N ILE A 79 4.65 -11.70 13.86
CA ILE A 79 3.22 -11.89 13.60
C ILE A 79 2.42 -11.18 14.70
N ASP A 80 2.69 -11.51 15.97
CA ASP A 80 2.00 -10.95 17.13
C ASP A 80 2.11 -9.41 17.18
N PHE A 81 3.26 -8.86 16.80
CA PHE A 81 3.46 -7.42 16.74
C PHE A 81 2.58 -6.75 15.68
N TYR A 82 2.50 -7.29 14.46
CA TYR A 82 1.78 -6.63 13.37
C TYR A 82 0.28 -6.96 13.35
N GLU A 83 -0.14 -8.11 13.91
CA GLU A 83 -1.51 -8.63 13.89
C GLU A 83 -2.60 -7.58 14.22
N PRO A 84 -2.43 -6.71 15.24
CA PRO A 84 -3.45 -5.72 15.59
C PRO A 84 -3.77 -4.75 14.44
N TYR A 85 -2.75 -4.43 13.63
CA TYR A 85 -2.78 -3.36 12.64
C TYR A 85 -3.22 -3.83 11.24
N VAL A 86 -3.31 -5.15 11.02
CA VAL A 86 -3.54 -5.72 9.67
C VAL A 86 -4.91 -6.42 9.55
N ALA A 87 -5.72 -6.44 10.61
CA ALA A 87 -7.13 -6.88 10.61
C ALA A 87 -7.40 -8.27 9.99
N LEU A 88 -6.57 -9.25 10.36
CA LEU A 88 -6.41 -10.54 9.68
C LEU A 88 -7.49 -11.63 9.76
N PRO A 89 -8.40 -11.72 10.74
CA PRO A 89 -9.33 -12.85 10.78
C PRO A 89 -10.20 -12.98 9.51
N LEU A 90 -10.47 -11.87 8.80
CA LEU A 90 -11.21 -11.85 7.54
C LEU A 90 -10.31 -11.99 6.29
N LEU A 91 -9.06 -11.52 6.34
CA LEU A 91 -8.15 -11.53 5.18
C LEU A 91 -7.55 -12.91 4.88
N GLN A 92 -7.42 -13.79 5.89
CA GLN A 92 -6.87 -15.15 5.68
C GLN A 92 -7.73 -16.00 4.73
N ASN A 93 -9.05 -15.73 4.66
CA ASN A 93 -9.97 -16.46 3.78
C ASN A 93 -10.13 -15.82 2.39
N ILE A 94 -9.64 -14.59 2.19
CA ILE A 94 -9.79 -13.86 0.91
C ILE A 94 -8.42 -13.79 0.26
N LYS A 95 -7.99 -14.91 -0.32
CA LYS A 95 -6.68 -15.08 -0.95
C LYS A 95 -6.35 -14.04 -2.04
N GLN A 96 -7.31 -13.22 -2.47
CA GLN A 96 -7.15 -12.22 -3.52
C GLN A 96 -8.10 -11.01 -3.36
N TRP A 97 -8.22 -10.43 -2.16
CA TRP A 97 -9.21 -9.36 -1.94
C TRP A 97 -9.08 -8.14 -2.86
N HIS A 98 -7.86 -7.80 -3.29
CA HIS A 98 -7.61 -6.75 -4.27
C HIS A 98 -8.01 -7.13 -5.71
N LYS A 99 -8.21 -8.42 -6.04
CA LYS A 99 -8.38 -8.89 -7.42
C LYS A 99 -9.82 -9.24 -7.80
N ASN A 100 -10.77 -9.20 -6.86
CA ASN A 100 -12.19 -9.45 -7.11
C ASN A 100 -12.98 -8.14 -6.93
N ASP A 101 -13.68 -7.73 -7.99
CA ASP A 101 -14.37 -6.43 -8.05
C ASP A 101 -15.66 -6.34 -7.23
N ASP A 102 -16.34 -7.47 -6.97
CA ASP A 102 -17.74 -7.44 -6.55
C ASP A 102 -18.03 -7.84 -5.10
N ASP A 103 -17.10 -8.47 -4.36
CA ASP A 103 -17.47 -9.24 -3.14
C ASP A 103 -16.79 -8.84 -1.81
N ASN A 104 -16.03 -7.74 -1.76
CA ASN A 104 -15.26 -7.39 -0.55
C ASN A 104 -15.72 -6.12 0.16
N SER A 105 -16.96 -5.66 -0.08
CA SER A 105 -17.50 -4.44 0.54
C SER A 105 -17.50 -4.51 2.07
N GLU A 106 -17.96 -5.62 2.64
CA GLU A 106 -17.99 -5.84 4.09
C GLU A 106 -16.59 -5.84 4.69
N VAL A 107 -15.61 -6.40 3.97
CA VAL A 107 -14.22 -6.49 4.42
C VAL A 107 -13.55 -5.12 4.37
N CYS A 108 -13.76 -4.36 3.28
CA CYS A 108 -13.30 -2.97 3.18
C CYS A 108 -13.91 -2.12 4.30
N PHE A 109 -15.22 -2.22 4.51
CA PHE A 109 -15.94 -1.50 5.55
C PHE A 109 -15.42 -1.86 6.95
N TYR A 110 -15.26 -3.15 7.24
CA TYR A 110 -14.75 -3.62 8.53
C TYR A 110 -13.33 -3.12 8.81
N ILE A 111 -12.42 -3.24 7.83
CA ILE A 111 -11.02 -2.86 7.99
C ILE A 111 -10.89 -1.36 8.17
N THR A 112 -11.54 -0.56 7.32
CA THR A 112 -11.55 0.90 7.42
C THR A 112 -12.12 1.35 8.76
N THR A 113 -13.29 0.83 9.15
CA THR A 113 -13.92 1.12 10.44
C THR A 113 -12.99 0.80 11.61
N LYS A 114 -12.40 -0.41 11.64
CA LYS A 114 -11.54 -0.86 12.74
C LYS A 114 -10.30 0.01 12.87
N LEU A 115 -9.56 0.21 11.77
CA LEU A 115 -8.30 0.96 11.79
C LEU A 115 -8.54 2.44 12.16
N MET A 116 -9.60 3.04 11.62
CA MET A 116 -9.98 4.40 11.98
C MET A 116 -10.41 4.52 13.44
N HIS A 117 -11.24 3.59 13.93
CA HIS A 117 -11.69 3.58 15.31
C HIS A 117 -10.50 3.60 16.28
N HIS A 118 -9.53 2.71 16.06
CA HIS A 118 -8.33 2.68 16.89
C HIS A 118 -7.46 3.92 16.70
N ALA A 119 -7.36 4.49 15.50
CA ALA A 119 -6.62 5.73 15.29
C ALA A 119 -7.21 6.89 16.10
N VAL A 120 -8.53 7.11 16.01
CA VAL A 120 -9.25 8.15 16.77
C VAL A 120 -9.07 7.95 18.27
N LEU A 121 -9.29 6.73 18.79
CA LEU A 121 -9.15 6.45 20.22
C LEU A 121 -7.73 6.72 20.74
N ASN A 122 -6.70 6.35 19.98
CA ASN A 122 -5.31 6.59 20.40
C ASN A 122 -4.95 8.08 20.35
N LEU A 123 -5.44 8.84 19.36
CA LEU A 123 -5.23 10.30 19.34
C LEU A 123 -5.98 11.02 20.48
N GLN A 124 -7.17 10.55 20.85
CA GLN A 124 -7.90 11.06 22.02
C GLN A 124 -7.14 10.83 23.32
N LYS A 125 -6.44 9.70 23.45
CA LYS A 125 -5.56 9.37 24.59
C LYS A 125 -4.21 10.11 24.59
N GLY A 126 -3.88 10.84 23.52
CA GLY A 126 -2.56 11.45 23.37
C GLY A 126 -1.46 10.45 23.00
N GLU A 127 -1.81 9.37 22.29
CA GLU A 127 -0.90 8.30 21.84
C GLU A 127 -0.72 8.34 20.30
N PRO A 128 -0.11 9.40 19.73
CA PRO A 128 -0.05 9.59 18.28
C PRO A 128 0.77 8.52 17.55
N LEU A 129 1.78 7.94 18.21
CA LEU A 129 2.57 6.85 17.64
C LEU A 129 1.73 5.60 17.40
N GLU A 130 0.82 5.30 18.31
CA GLU A 130 -0.05 4.13 18.19
C GLU A 130 -1.11 4.36 17.11
N ALA A 131 -1.71 5.56 17.08
CA ALA A 131 -2.61 5.95 16.01
C ALA A 131 -1.96 5.86 14.61
N ALA A 132 -0.70 6.31 14.49
CA ALA A 132 0.07 6.26 13.26
C ALA A 132 0.26 4.83 12.71
N LYS A 133 0.32 3.79 13.57
CA LYS A 133 0.43 2.39 13.11
C LYS A 133 -0.85 1.90 12.44
N TYR A 134 -2.00 2.27 13.00
CA TYR A 134 -3.31 1.96 12.42
C TYR A 134 -3.54 2.73 11.12
N LEU A 135 -3.22 4.03 11.11
CA LEU A 135 -3.36 4.88 9.92
C LEU A 135 -2.40 4.49 8.80
N GLY A 136 -1.15 4.14 9.12
CA GLY A 136 -0.22 3.62 8.12
C GLY A 136 -0.75 2.33 7.48
N SER A 137 -1.28 1.40 8.28
CA SER A 137 -1.85 0.16 7.74
C SER A 137 -3.10 0.42 6.88
N LEU A 138 -3.88 1.46 7.20
CA LEU A 138 -4.98 1.92 6.37
C LEU A 138 -4.49 2.59 5.07
N ALA A 139 -3.41 3.37 5.13
CA ALA A 139 -2.75 3.95 3.96
C ALA A 139 -2.34 2.85 2.98
N HIS A 140 -1.65 1.83 3.47
CA HIS A 140 -1.26 0.65 2.67
C HIS A 140 -2.45 0.07 1.91
N PHE A 141 -3.56 -0.14 2.62
CA PHE A 141 -4.75 -0.72 2.02
C PHE A 141 -5.30 0.15 0.87
N ILE A 142 -5.33 1.46 1.04
CA ILE A 142 -5.83 2.39 0.01
C ILE A 142 -4.86 2.46 -1.17
N GLU A 143 -3.56 2.52 -0.87
CA GLU A 143 -2.48 2.59 -1.83
C GLU A 143 -2.47 1.36 -2.74
N ASP A 144 -2.49 0.15 -2.18
CA ASP A 144 -2.54 -1.10 -2.94
C ASP A 144 -3.74 -1.20 -3.88
N ASN A 145 -4.87 -0.60 -3.54
CA ASN A 145 -6.06 -0.63 -4.39
C ASN A 145 -6.06 0.45 -5.47
N ALA A 146 -5.13 1.39 -5.40
CA ALA A 146 -4.81 2.30 -6.49
C ALA A 146 -3.65 1.79 -7.36
N CYS A 147 -3.02 0.66 -7.01
CA CYS A 147 -1.97 0.05 -7.82
C CYS A 147 -2.55 -0.65 -9.06
N PRO A 148 -2.14 -0.29 -10.29
CA PRO A 148 -2.70 -0.87 -11.52
C PRO A 148 -2.60 -2.41 -11.60
N VAL A 149 -1.50 -3.00 -11.09
CA VAL A 149 -1.31 -4.47 -11.13
C VAL A 149 -2.06 -5.22 -10.04
N HIS A 150 -2.71 -4.49 -9.13
CA HIS A 150 -3.47 -5.05 -8.03
C HIS A 150 -4.96 -5.12 -8.30
N VAL A 151 -5.47 -4.28 -9.22
CA VAL A 151 -6.91 -4.17 -9.51
C VAL A 151 -7.40 -5.13 -10.61
N LEU A 152 -6.51 -5.95 -11.17
CA LEU A 152 -6.84 -7.03 -12.11
C LEU A 152 -6.08 -8.32 -11.75
N PRO A 153 -6.61 -9.51 -12.08
CA PRO A 153 -5.87 -10.76 -11.99
C PRO A 153 -4.63 -10.77 -12.90
N ASP A 154 -3.52 -11.36 -12.43
CA ASP A 154 -2.24 -11.40 -13.18
C ASP A 154 -2.40 -12.06 -14.55
N LYS A 155 -3.28 -13.07 -14.65
CA LYS A 155 -3.59 -13.73 -15.93
C LYS A 155 -4.24 -12.77 -16.93
N THR A 156 -5.12 -11.89 -16.47
CA THR A 156 -5.76 -10.87 -17.31
C THR A 156 -4.74 -9.85 -17.78
N ILE A 157 -3.86 -9.39 -16.88
CA ILE A 157 -2.77 -8.48 -17.24
C ILE A 157 -1.89 -9.14 -18.29
N ALA A 158 -1.47 -10.40 -18.08
CA ALA A 158 -0.64 -11.16 -19.02
C ALA A 158 -1.25 -11.30 -20.43
N GLN A 159 -2.58 -11.40 -20.54
CA GLN A 159 -3.28 -11.45 -21.83
C GLN A 159 -3.20 -10.14 -22.61
N LEU A 160 -3.09 -8.99 -21.93
CA LEU A 160 -2.87 -7.68 -22.57
C LEU A 160 -1.47 -7.56 -23.18
N LEU A 161 -0.56 -8.49 -22.86
CA LEU A 161 0.87 -8.43 -23.19
C LEU A 161 1.26 -9.31 -24.37
N ILE A 162 0.30 -10.03 -24.97
CA ILE A 162 0.58 -10.89 -26.12
C ILE A 162 0.81 -9.99 -27.33
N SER A 163 2.06 -9.55 -27.51
CA SER A 163 2.54 -8.88 -28.70
C SER A 163 3.57 -9.76 -29.40
N PRO A 164 3.44 -9.97 -30.74
CA PRO A 164 4.45 -10.68 -31.53
C PRO A 164 5.85 -10.05 -31.43
N ASP A 165 5.92 -8.77 -31.08
CA ASP A 165 7.16 -7.99 -31.05
C ASP A 165 7.95 -8.13 -29.73
N TYR A 166 7.36 -8.77 -28.71
CA TYR A 166 7.96 -8.88 -27.38
C TYR A 166 7.93 -10.33 -26.86
N PRO A 167 8.89 -11.17 -27.30
CA PRO A 167 8.88 -12.61 -27.04
C PRO A 167 9.26 -13.02 -25.61
N GLN A 168 9.65 -12.07 -24.74
CA GLN A 168 10.10 -12.36 -23.38
C GLN A 168 9.00 -12.04 -22.36
N PRO A 169 8.66 -12.98 -21.45
CA PRO A 169 7.73 -12.70 -20.37
C PRO A 169 8.34 -11.65 -19.44
N MET A 170 7.75 -10.45 -19.42
CA MET A 170 8.05 -9.43 -18.42
C MET A 170 7.23 -9.71 -17.16
N ASP A 171 7.89 -9.69 -16.00
CA ASP A 171 7.20 -9.68 -14.70
C ASP A 171 6.64 -8.27 -14.45
N ILE A 172 5.48 -7.99 -15.05
CA ILE A 172 4.84 -6.66 -15.01
C ILE A 172 4.44 -6.29 -13.58
N HIS A 173 3.99 -7.26 -12.79
CA HIS A 173 3.63 -7.02 -11.40
C HIS A 173 4.83 -6.39 -10.68
N ARG A 174 5.99 -7.04 -10.76
CA ARG A 174 7.23 -6.54 -10.17
C ARG A 174 7.74 -5.24 -10.81
N ALA A 175 7.55 -5.07 -12.12
CA ALA A 175 7.98 -3.85 -12.81
C ALA A 175 7.17 -2.63 -12.36
N VAL A 176 5.85 -2.79 -12.20
CA VAL A 176 4.95 -1.73 -11.73
C VAL A 176 5.19 -1.42 -10.26
N ASP A 177 5.38 -2.43 -9.41
CA ASP A 177 5.68 -2.18 -8.00
C ASP A 177 6.95 -1.37 -7.81
N ARG A 178 7.95 -1.58 -8.67
CA ARG A 178 9.27 -0.91 -8.59
C ARG A 178 9.36 0.41 -9.33
N ALA A 179 8.34 0.77 -10.12
CA ALA A 179 8.31 2.04 -10.82
C ALA A 179 8.30 3.16 -9.78
N VAL A 180 9.27 4.08 -9.82
CA VAL A 180 9.32 5.19 -8.86
C VAL A 180 8.60 6.40 -9.44
N PHE A 181 7.68 6.97 -8.66
CA PHE A 181 6.98 8.19 -9.01
C PHE A 181 6.75 9.08 -7.79
N THR A 182 6.60 10.37 -8.04
CA THR A 182 6.16 11.35 -7.04
C THR A 182 4.70 11.67 -7.27
N VAL A 183 3.92 11.74 -6.19
CA VAL A 183 2.53 12.20 -6.25
C VAL A 183 2.50 13.65 -5.79
N ASN A 184 1.83 14.50 -6.56
CA ASN A 184 1.65 15.91 -6.22
C ASN A 184 0.16 16.23 -6.20
N ILE A 185 -0.35 16.52 -5.00
CA ILE A 185 -1.73 16.97 -4.77
C ILE A 185 -1.75 18.36 -4.13
N SER A 186 -0.72 19.18 -4.39
CA SER A 186 -0.62 20.53 -3.83
C SER A 186 -1.86 21.37 -4.12
N GLY A 187 -2.40 22.01 -3.07
CA GLY A 187 -3.61 22.81 -3.17
C GLY A 187 -4.90 21.99 -3.10
N TYR A 188 -4.81 20.68 -2.88
CA TYR A 188 -5.97 19.88 -2.51
C TYR A 188 -6.37 20.21 -1.07
N GLU A 189 -7.63 20.58 -0.87
CA GLU A 189 -8.21 20.78 0.46
C GLU A 189 -8.87 19.46 0.91
N PRO A 190 -8.36 18.80 1.98
CA PRO A 190 -8.96 17.58 2.50
C PRO A 190 -10.43 17.78 2.86
N GLN A 191 -11.26 16.80 2.53
CA GLN A 191 -12.70 16.83 2.76
C GLN A 191 -13.10 15.94 3.94
N LEU A 192 -14.09 16.39 4.72
CA LEU A 192 -14.68 15.57 5.77
C LEU A 192 -15.51 14.45 5.13
N LEU A 193 -15.13 13.19 5.37
CA LEU A 193 -15.77 12.02 4.76
C LEU A 193 -17.05 11.59 5.48
N GLY A 194 -17.21 11.97 6.74
CA GLY A 194 -18.39 11.64 7.54
C GLY A 194 -18.29 12.23 8.95
N LYS A 195 -19.42 12.29 9.65
CA LYS A 195 -19.49 12.81 11.04
C LYS A 195 -19.34 11.72 12.09
N ASN A 196 -19.20 10.48 11.66
CA ASN A 196 -18.93 9.33 12.52
C ASN A 196 -18.19 8.25 11.72
N LEU A 197 -17.76 7.20 12.43
CA LEU A 197 -16.98 6.10 11.84
C LEU A 197 -17.74 5.31 10.78
N VAL A 198 -19.07 5.18 10.92
CA VAL A 198 -19.91 4.45 9.95
C VAL A 198 -19.98 5.22 8.64
N GLU A 199 -20.44 6.47 8.69
CA GLU A 199 -20.52 7.35 7.51
C GLU A 199 -19.18 7.45 6.80
N THR A 200 -18.09 7.62 7.57
CA THR A 200 -16.76 7.72 6.99
C THR A 200 -16.36 6.43 6.27
N SER A 201 -16.62 5.27 6.86
CA SER A 201 -16.25 3.97 6.26
C SER A 201 -17.07 3.67 5.00
N GLU A 202 -18.33 4.11 4.93
CA GLU A 202 -19.13 4.07 3.70
C GLU A 202 -18.55 4.99 2.61
N ALA A 203 -18.19 6.23 2.97
CA ALA A 203 -17.58 7.17 2.04
C ALA A 203 -16.24 6.66 1.50
N ILE A 204 -15.40 6.07 2.35
CA ILE A 204 -14.15 5.42 1.94
C ILE A 204 -14.46 4.31 0.95
N PHE A 205 -15.44 3.44 1.22
CA PHE A 205 -15.80 2.33 0.33
C PHE A 205 -16.15 2.79 -1.09
N PHE A 206 -16.92 3.88 -1.24
CA PHE A 206 -17.23 4.41 -2.57
C PHE A 206 -16.01 5.00 -3.27
N ARG A 207 -15.22 5.82 -2.56
CA ARG A 207 -13.97 6.39 -3.08
C ARG A 207 -12.97 5.31 -3.47
N PHE A 208 -12.99 4.18 -2.77
CA PHE A 208 -12.18 3.02 -3.08
C PHE A 208 -12.51 2.41 -4.43
N LYS A 209 -13.80 2.31 -4.77
CA LYS A 209 -14.24 1.84 -6.10
C LYS A 209 -13.76 2.78 -7.20
N ASP A 210 -13.87 4.09 -6.98
CA ASP A 210 -13.40 5.10 -7.93
C ASP A 210 -11.88 5.00 -8.14
N ASN A 211 -11.10 4.84 -7.06
CA ASN A 211 -9.66 4.64 -7.14
C ASN A 211 -9.29 3.39 -7.96
N ARG A 212 -10.02 2.28 -7.77
CA ARG A 212 -9.79 1.05 -8.54
C ARG A 212 -10.11 1.23 -10.03
N ILE A 213 -11.18 1.94 -10.36
CA ILE A 213 -11.53 2.28 -11.76
C ILE A 213 -10.42 3.13 -12.38
N ASN A 214 -9.93 4.16 -11.66
CA ASN A 214 -8.81 4.98 -12.12
C ASN A 214 -7.54 4.16 -12.35
N ALA A 215 -7.16 3.33 -11.38
CA ALA A 215 -5.98 2.46 -11.47
C ALA A 215 -6.06 1.51 -12.67
N ARG A 216 -7.24 0.93 -12.92
CA ARG A 216 -7.48 0.06 -14.08
C ARG A 216 -7.28 0.79 -15.40
N ALA A 217 -7.75 2.02 -15.50
CA ALA A 217 -7.58 2.84 -16.69
C ALA A 217 -6.10 3.12 -17.03
N GLN A 218 -5.20 3.04 -16.04
CA GLN A 218 -3.77 3.24 -16.25
C GLN A 218 -3.01 1.98 -16.69
N ILE A 219 -3.60 0.78 -16.65
CA ILE A 219 -2.88 -0.48 -16.92
C ILE A 219 -2.29 -0.49 -18.33
N VAL A 220 -3.12 -0.28 -19.36
CA VAL A 220 -2.68 -0.32 -20.77
C VAL A 220 -1.57 0.70 -21.06
N PRO A 221 -1.75 2.01 -20.77
CA PRO A 221 -0.70 2.98 -21.07
C PRO A 221 0.58 2.76 -20.26
N LEU A 222 0.48 2.32 -19.00
CA LEU A 222 1.64 1.97 -18.17
C LEU A 222 2.42 0.80 -18.77
N VAL A 223 1.73 -0.28 -19.14
CA VAL A 223 2.31 -1.46 -19.79
C VAL A 223 2.97 -1.10 -21.12
N GLN A 224 2.33 -0.30 -21.95
CA GLN A 224 2.90 0.18 -23.21
C GLN A 224 4.19 0.97 -22.99
N SER A 225 4.20 1.83 -21.96
CA SER A 225 5.39 2.59 -21.57
C SER A 225 6.53 1.66 -21.14
N MET A 226 6.22 0.61 -20.37
CA MET A 226 7.22 -0.39 -19.97
C MET A 226 7.81 -1.15 -21.15
N PHE A 227 6.99 -1.58 -22.10
CA PHE A 227 7.46 -2.30 -23.29
C PHE A 227 8.33 -1.43 -24.20
N THR A 228 7.97 -0.16 -24.35
CA THR A 228 8.71 0.81 -25.15
C THR A 228 9.90 1.43 -24.41
N LYS A 229 10.13 1.05 -23.15
CA LYS A 229 11.15 1.61 -22.25
C LYS A 229 11.00 3.14 -22.08
N ASP A 230 9.77 3.63 -22.15
CA ASP A 230 9.43 5.03 -21.84
C ASP A 230 9.32 5.21 -20.32
N GLU A 231 10.44 5.53 -19.67
CA GLU A 231 10.49 5.77 -18.23
C GLU A 231 9.58 6.94 -17.80
N ALA A 232 9.47 7.98 -18.62
CA ALA A 232 8.61 9.13 -18.33
C ALA A 232 7.12 8.73 -18.35
N GLY A 233 6.73 7.90 -19.30
CA GLY A 233 5.40 7.27 -19.33
C GLY A 233 5.13 6.43 -18.09
N VAL A 234 6.08 5.57 -17.69
CA VAL A 234 5.94 4.74 -16.48
C VAL A 234 5.72 5.59 -15.22
N THR A 235 6.54 6.63 -15.01
CA THR A 235 6.38 7.55 -13.87
C THR A 235 5.06 8.31 -13.94
N LYS A 236 4.67 8.81 -15.12
CA LYS A 236 3.43 9.57 -15.32
C LYS A 236 2.20 8.73 -14.98
N TYR A 237 2.07 7.55 -15.57
CA TYR A 237 0.88 6.72 -15.39
C TYR A 237 0.83 6.10 -13.98
N GLY A 238 1.99 5.84 -13.36
CA GLY A 238 2.07 5.50 -11.93
C GLY A 238 1.54 6.62 -11.03
N ALA A 239 1.98 7.86 -11.26
CA ALA A 239 1.51 9.02 -10.50
C ALA A 239 0.00 9.27 -10.69
N VAL A 240 -0.51 9.16 -11.92
CA VAL A 240 -1.96 9.30 -12.21
C VAL A 240 -2.77 8.21 -11.51
N ALA A 241 -2.26 6.97 -11.45
CA ALA A 241 -2.93 5.89 -10.72
C ALA A 241 -3.00 6.18 -9.22
N ALA A 242 -1.91 6.72 -8.65
CA ALA A 242 -1.75 6.95 -7.22
C ALA A 242 -2.37 8.24 -6.67
N GLU A 243 -2.60 9.25 -7.51
CA GLU A 243 -3.12 10.55 -7.07
C GLU A 243 -4.47 10.46 -6.30
N PRO A 244 -5.47 9.67 -6.75
CA PRO A 244 -6.71 9.52 -5.98
C PRO A 244 -6.54 8.84 -4.63
N ALA A 245 -5.56 7.94 -4.48
CA ALA A 245 -5.22 7.34 -3.18
C ALA A 245 -4.64 8.39 -2.22
N ALA A 246 -3.76 9.28 -2.70
CA ALA A 246 -3.23 10.36 -1.88
C ALA A 246 -4.36 11.31 -1.40
N ARG A 247 -5.27 11.69 -2.29
CA ARG A 247 -6.42 12.54 -1.95
C ARG A 247 -7.34 11.88 -0.92
N LEU A 248 -7.69 10.61 -1.15
CA LEU A 248 -8.52 9.85 -0.21
C LEU A 248 -7.84 9.71 1.16
N PHE A 249 -6.55 9.43 1.19
CA PHE A 249 -5.85 9.32 2.47
C PHE A 249 -5.74 10.67 3.19
N ALA A 250 -5.61 11.78 2.47
CA ALA A 250 -5.68 13.13 3.05
C ALA A 250 -7.05 13.38 3.70
N ASP A 251 -8.15 13.04 3.01
CA ASP A 251 -9.51 13.15 3.53
C ASP A 251 -9.71 12.30 4.80
N ILE A 252 -9.13 11.10 4.84
CA ILE A 252 -9.17 10.21 6.01
C ILE A 252 -8.41 10.82 7.19
N LEU A 253 -7.20 11.31 6.97
CA LEU A 253 -6.40 11.93 8.02
C LEU A 253 -7.12 13.15 8.61
N HIS A 254 -7.69 14.00 7.75
CA HIS A 254 -8.50 15.15 8.15
C HIS A 254 -9.74 14.73 8.95
N THR A 255 -10.46 13.71 8.48
CA THR A 255 -11.64 13.18 9.16
C THR A 255 -11.29 12.61 10.53
N VAL A 256 -10.20 11.84 10.65
CA VAL A 256 -9.72 11.29 11.93
C VAL A 256 -9.33 12.40 12.91
N CYS A 257 -8.68 13.46 12.44
CA CYS A 257 -8.37 14.62 13.28
C CYS A 257 -9.66 15.31 13.77
N THR A 258 -10.62 15.53 12.87
CA THR A 258 -11.91 16.15 13.20
C THR A 258 -12.68 15.33 14.25
N LEU A 259 -12.84 14.01 14.02
CA LEU A 259 -13.52 13.11 14.97
C LEU A 259 -12.78 13.00 16.32
N THR A 260 -11.46 13.16 16.34
CA THR A 260 -10.68 13.19 17.58
C THR A 260 -10.99 14.44 18.40
N GLU A 261 -11.17 15.59 17.75
CA GLU A 261 -11.46 16.86 18.42
C GLU A 261 -12.88 16.92 18.97
N GLU A 262 -13.86 16.39 18.25
CA GLU A 262 -15.28 16.38 18.69
C GLU A 262 -15.52 15.44 19.88
N GLY A 263 -14.66 14.45 20.09
CA GLY A 263 -14.77 13.51 21.21
C GLY A 263 -13.99 13.90 22.47
N ARG A 264 -13.39 15.10 22.51
CA ARG A 264 -12.75 15.69 23.70
C ARG A 264 -13.71 16.60 24.45
#